data_AF-A0A244E780-F1
#
_entry.id   AF-A0A244E780-F1
#
_cell.length_a   1.000
_cell.length_b   1.000
_cell.length_c   1.000
_cell.angle_alpha   90.00
_cell.angle_beta   90.00
_cell.angle_gamma   90.00
#
_symmetry.space_group_name_H-M   'P 1'
#
loop_
_entity.id
_entity.type
_entity.pdbx_description
1 polymer ?
#
loop_
_entity_poly.entity_id
_entity_poly.type
_entity_poly.pdbx_seq_one_letter_code
_entity_poly.pdbx_strand_id
1 'polypeptide(L)'
;MSVYPRRCASLRKILALACLVFSMGAALAQAPTAPAEQGELPTHKWVVPPPNWAPEAYFSNLKDGATLESPFVARFGLSMRGIVPAGHSAGHAGHHHLLINQPLPLDFRKPLPFTEQYIHFGKGQMETVVDLPPGSYTLRLVLADQGHIPFFVYSKPLRFMVSKQNKGVAPASLLGTPRIEMLSPADKSAQVPPLRIQLHASGYNVAHAAPKLAETGHFRLVLERPGQKAELIELDGGQTELWLHPPKGSYTARAEFVNNGDGRTMAGTKPVAFSVP
;
A
#
# COMPACT_ATOMS: atom_id res chain seq x y z
N MET A 1 0.14 59.71 -81.41
CA MET A 1 0.74 58.70 -80.51
C MET A 1 0.92 59.33 -79.14
N SER A 2 0.08 58.99 -78.17
CA SER A 2 0.30 59.23 -76.74
C SER A 2 -0.72 58.42 -75.93
N VAL A 3 -0.35 58.11 -74.70
CA VAL A 3 -0.79 57.00 -73.83
C VAL A 3 -1.83 57.48 -72.80
N TYR A 4 -2.93 56.71 -72.64
CA TYR A 4 -3.93 56.63 -71.54
C TYR A 4 -4.74 57.89 -71.14
N PRO A 5 -5.82 57.80 -70.33
CA PRO A 5 -6.51 56.63 -69.76
C PRO A 5 -8.05 56.63 -69.96
N ARG A 6 -8.74 55.51 -69.70
CA ARG A 6 -10.19 55.55 -69.36
C ARG A 6 -10.53 54.67 -68.16
N ARG A 7 -11.38 55.27 -67.32
CA ARG A 7 -11.84 54.88 -65.99
C ARG A 7 -12.77 53.67 -66.04
N CYS A 8 -12.61 52.75 -65.09
CA CYS A 8 -13.62 51.74 -64.74
C CYS A 8 -14.52 52.30 -63.64
N ALA A 9 -15.84 52.27 -63.86
CA ALA A 9 -16.86 52.64 -62.89
C ALA A 9 -17.14 51.46 -61.93
N SER A 10 -17.19 51.73 -60.63
CA SER A 10 -17.56 50.78 -59.60
C SER A 10 -19.09 50.70 -59.45
N LEU A 11 -19.65 49.49 -59.34
CA LEU A 11 -21.00 49.30 -58.81
C LEU A 11 -21.03 48.14 -57.80
N ARG A 12 -21.26 48.54 -56.55
CA ARG A 12 -21.96 47.88 -55.43
C ARG A 12 -22.09 46.35 -55.44
N LYS A 13 -21.72 45.74 -54.30
CA LYS A 13 -22.59 44.82 -53.54
C LYS A 13 -22.07 44.69 -52.10
N ILE A 14 -22.83 45.23 -51.16
CA ILE A 14 -22.70 44.99 -49.72
C ILE A 14 -23.22 43.58 -49.48
N LEU A 15 -22.36 42.68 -48.98
CA LEU A 15 -22.78 41.38 -48.48
C LEU A 15 -22.55 41.36 -46.97
N ALA A 16 -23.64 41.44 -46.21
CA ALA A 16 -23.62 41.29 -44.76
C ALA A 16 -23.26 39.84 -44.43
N LEU A 17 -22.10 39.64 -43.80
CA LEU A 17 -21.68 38.34 -43.31
C LEU A 17 -22.31 38.12 -41.93
N ALA A 18 -23.38 37.33 -41.88
CA ALA A 18 -23.94 36.86 -40.61
C ALA A 18 -23.00 35.80 -40.01
N CYS A 19 -22.20 36.19 -39.02
CA CYS A 19 -21.45 35.25 -38.20
C CYS A 19 -22.42 34.47 -37.29
N LEU A 20 -22.81 33.26 -37.70
CA LEU A 20 -23.41 32.29 -36.80
C LEU A 20 -22.30 31.72 -35.90
N VAL A 21 -22.24 32.16 -34.65
CA VAL A 21 -21.39 31.55 -33.62
C VAL A 21 -22.08 30.27 -33.16
N PHE A 22 -21.67 29.12 -33.71
CA PHE A 22 -22.04 27.81 -33.17
C PHE A 22 -21.13 27.53 -31.96
N SER A 23 -21.62 27.81 -30.76
CA SER A 23 -20.99 27.37 -29.52
C SER A 23 -21.19 25.85 -29.38
N MET A 24 -20.23 25.06 -29.88
CA MET A 24 -20.12 23.66 -29.49
C MET A 24 -19.71 23.60 -28.02
N GLY A 25 -20.70 23.42 -27.14
CA GLY A 25 -20.45 23.06 -25.76
C GLY A 25 -19.78 21.69 -25.73
N ALA A 26 -18.48 21.65 -25.43
CA ALA A 26 -17.79 20.41 -25.11
C ALA A 26 -18.33 19.90 -23.76
N ALA A 27 -19.28 18.99 -23.81
CA ALA A 27 -19.65 18.20 -22.66
C ALA A 27 -18.45 17.31 -22.30
N LEU A 28 -17.70 17.70 -21.27
CA LEU A 28 -16.70 16.83 -20.65
C LEU A 28 -17.46 15.64 -20.06
N ALA A 29 -17.43 14.51 -20.77
CA ALA A 29 -17.85 13.24 -20.22
C ALA A 29 -16.95 12.93 -19.01
N GLN A 30 -17.47 13.14 -17.80
CA GLN A 30 -16.85 12.61 -16.60
C GLN A 30 -16.82 11.09 -16.74
N ALA A 31 -15.63 10.51 -16.72
CA ALA A 31 -15.48 9.06 -16.64
C ALA A 31 -16.24 8.57 -15.38
N PRO A 32 -16.99 7.46 -15.47
CA PRO A 32 -17.69 6.94 -14.32
C PRO A 32 -16.66 6.65 -13.21
N THR A 33 -16.80 7.33 -12.08
CA THR A 33 -16.05 6.97 -10.86
C THR A 33 -16.54 5.59 -10.44
N ALA A 34 -15.68 4.59 -10.58
CA ALA A 34 -15.93 3.28 -10.00
C ALA A 34 -16.31 3.48 -8.52
N PRO A 35 -17.34 2.81 -7.99
CA PRO A 35 -17.67 2.87 -6.58
C PRO A 35 -16.40 2.57 -5.77
N ALA A 36 -16.13 3.36 -4.73
CA ALA A 36 -15.05 3.04 -3.81
C ALA A 36 -15.31 1.63 -3.26
N GLU A 37 -14.53 0.66 -3.72
CA GLU A 37 -14.62 -0.72 -3.29
C GLU A 37 -14.37 -0.72 -1.78
N GLN A 38 -15.38 -1.12 -0.99
CA GLN A 38 -15.27 -1.17 0.46
C GLN A 38 -14.19 -2.20 0.78
N GLY A 39 -12.96 -1.73 1.07
CA GLY A 39 -11.85 -2.59 1.44
C GLY A 39 -12.21 -3.46 2.63
N GLU A 40 -11.51 -4.59 2.80
CA GLU A 40 -11.72 -5.52 3.90
C GLU A 40 -11.17 -4.93 5.21
N LEU A 41 -11.94 -4.00 5.77
CA LEU A 41 -11.64 -3.37 7.06
C LEU A 41 -11.98 -4.34 8.20
N PRO A 42 -11.15 -4.38 9.26
CA PRO A 42 -11.49 -5.10 10.48
C PRO A 42 -12.84 -4.65 11.07
N THR A 43 -13.60 -5.60 11.62
CA THR A 43 -14.90 -5.27 12.22
C THR A 43 -14.72 -4.72 13.63
N HIS A 44 -14.87 -3.41 13.80
CA HIS A 44 -14.94 -2.77 15.11
C HIS A 44 -15.57 -1.37 15.02
N LYS A 45 -16.28 -0.93 16.06
CA LYS A 45 -17.00 0.37 16.10
C LYS A 45 -16.10 1.61 15.93
N TRP A 46 -14.79 1.46 16.16
CA TRP A 46 -13.80 2.54 15.98
C TRP A 46 -13.03 2.42 14.67
N VAL A 47 -13.17 1.33 13.92
CA VAL A 47 -12.48 1.18 12.63
C VAL A 47 -13.17 2.04 11.60
N VAL A 48 -12.37 2.83 10.88
CA VAL A 48 -12.82 3.70 9.80
C VAL A 48 -11.94 3.51 8.56
N PRO A 49 -12.42 3.86 7.36
CA PRO A 49 -11.57 3.88 6.16
C PRO A 49 -10.38 4.85 6.32
N PRO A 50 -9.26 4.61 5.61
CA PRO A 50 -8.15 5.55 5.59
C PRO A 50 -8.57 6.88 4.90
N PRO A 51 -7.93 8.01 5.24
CA PRO A 51 -8.24 9.32 4.64
C PRO A 51 -8.12 9.38 3.11
N ASN A 52 -7.25 8.57 2.51
CA ASN A 52 -7.02 8.56 1.06
C ASN A 52 -7.99 7.65 0.28
N TRP A 53 -8.81 6.84 0.97
CA TRP A 53 -9.76 5.89 0.38
C TRP A 53 -9.19 4.99 -0.73
N ALA A 54 -7.89 4.66 -0.67
CA ALA A 54 -7.22 3.87 -1.70
C ALA A 54 -6.36 2.76 -1.08
N PRO A 55 -6.54 1.48 -1.50
CA PRO A 55 -5.65 0.41 -1.09
C PRO A 55 -4.24 0.63 -1.64
N GLU A 56 -3.23 0.39 -0.82
CA GLU A 56 -1.83 0.53 -1.23
C GLU A 56 -0.97 -0.57 -0.60
N ALA A 57 0.06 -0.98 -1.34
CA ALA A 57 1.22 -1.63 -0.75
C ALA A 57 2.30 -0.57 -0.50
N TYR A 58 3.03 -0.66 0.60
CA TYR A 58 4.01 0.36 0.97
C TYR A 58 5.25 -0.23 1.63
N PHE A 59 6.38 0.47 1.50
CA PHE A 59 7.56 0.22 2.33
C PHE A 59 7.43 1.00 3.63
N SER A 60 7.68 0.35 4.76
CA SER A 60 7.55 0.98 6.09
C SER A 60 8.86 1.57 6.62
N ASN A 61 10.00 1.14 6.09
CA ASN A 61 11.33 1.53 6.59
C ASN A 61 12.25 2.18 5.53
N LEU A 62 11.81 2.30 4.28
CA LEU A 62 12.59 2.90 3.20
C LEU A 62 12.02 4.26 2.78
N LYS A 63 12.90 5.16 2.38
CA LYS A 63 12.55 6.51 1.91
C LYS A 63 13.00 6.69 0.46
N ASP A 64 12.19 7.39 -0.33
CA ASP A 64 12.53 7.74 -1.71
C ASP A 64 13.76 8.67 -1.73
N GLY A 65 14.67 8.44 -2.68
CA GLY A 65 15.94 9.16 -2.80
C GLY A 65 17.02 8.74 -1.79
N ALA A 66 16.79 7.69 -0.99
CA ALA A 66 17.78 7.25 -0.01
C ALA A 66 19.07 6.74 -0.67
N THR A 67 20.19 6.91 0.04
CA THR A 67 21.44 6.19 -0.23
C THR A 67 21.60 5.12 0.84
N LEU A 68 21.73 3.86 0.42
CA LEU A 68 21.79 2.69 1.29
C LEU A 68 23.08 1.91 1.03
N GLU A 69 23.53 1.16 2.03
CA GLU A 69 24.46 0.06 1.81
C GLU A 69 23.69 -1.26 1.76
N SER A 70 24.10 -2.19 0.91
CA SER A 70 23.55 -3.54 0.86
C SER A 70 24.46 -4.55 1.58
N PRO A 71 23.94 -5.69 2.03
CA PRO A 71 22.52 -6.03 2.11
C PRO A 71 21.75 -5.17 3.14
N PHE A 72 20.47 -4.89 2.86
CA PHE A 72 19.57 -4.19 3.78
C PHE A 72 18.19 -4.86 3.84
N VAL A 73 17.42 -4.61 4.91
CA VAL A 73 16.05 -5.14 5.04
C VAL A 73 15.07 -4.15 4.42
N ALA A 74 14.24 -4.63 3.50
CA ALA A 74 13.05 -3.93 3.03
C ALA A 74 11.82 -4.48 3.76
N ARG A 75 11.15 -3.64 4.55
CA ARG A 75 9.92 -3.96 5.31
C ARG A 75 8.73 -3.34 4.59
N PHE A 76 7.62 -4.07 4.54
CA PHE A 76 6.45 -3.66 3.78
C PHE A 76 5.14 -4.12 4.42
N GLY A 77 4.06 -3.45 4.02
CA GLY A 77 2.70 -3.75 4.48
C GLY A 77 1.64 -3.32 3.46
N LEU A 78 0.38 -3.50 3.84
CA LEU A 78 -0.81 -3.19 3.06
C LEU A 78 -1.74 -2.25 3.81
N SER A 79 -2.42 -1.39 3.06
CA SER A 79 -3.59 -0.64 3.49
C SER A 79 -4.85 -1.18 2.80
N MET A 80 -5.96 -1.28 3.54
CA MET A 80 -7.28 -1.73 3.06
C MET A 80 -7.33 -3.11 2.39
N ARG A 81 -6.29 -3.94 2.59
CA ARG A 81 -6.15 -5.29 2.04
C ARG A 81 -5.53 -6.23 3.06
N GLY A 82 -5.86 -7.50 2.92
CA GLY A 82 -5.28 -8.60 3.68
C GLY A 82 -4.15 -9.31 2.94
N ILE A 83 -3.37 -10.08 3.68
CA ILE A 83 -2.39 -11.03 3.13
C ILE A 83 -3.00 -12.44 3.15
N VAL A 84 -2.82 -13.19 2.07
CA VAL A 84 -3.07 -14.64 2.01
C VAL A 84 -1.96 -15.31 1.21
N PRO A 85 -1.44 -16.48 1.63
CA PRO A 85 -0.39 -17.18 0.88
C PRO A 85 -0.80 -17.56 -0.55
N ALA A 86 0.19 -17.63 -1.44
CA ALA A 86 0.01 -18.03 -2.83
C ALA A 86 -0.67 -19.40 -2.93
N GLY A 87 -1.51 -19.60 -3.96
CA GLY A 87 -2.32 -20.81 -4.10
C GLY A 87 -3.59 -20.85 -3.23
N HIS A 88 -3.81 -19.87 -2.37
CA HIS A 88 -5.02 -19.73 -1.57
C HIS A 88 -5.72 -18.40 -1.83
N SER A 89 -7.05 -18.40 -1.80
CA SER A 89 -7.87 -17.19 -1.95
C SER A 89 -8.64 -16.90 -0.67
N ALA A 90 -8.77 -15.61 -0.35
CA ALA A 90 -9.62 -15.13 0.73
C ALA A 90 -10.03 -13.68 0.41
N GLY A 91 -11.22 -13.50 -0.17
CA GLY A 91 -11.70 -12.18 -0.60
C GLY A 91 -10.72 -11.49 -1.55
N HIS A 92 -10.29 -10.28 -1.20
CA HIS A 92 -9.32 -9.45 -1.91
C HIS A 92 -7.92 -9.52 -1.29
N ALA A 93 -7.69 -10.44 -0.36
CA ALA A 93 -6.36 -10.70 0.14
C ALA A 93 -5.48 -11.34 -0.96
N GLY A 94 -4.19 -11.06 -0.88
CA GLY A 94 -3.19 -11.61 -1.80
C GLY A 94 -1.82 -11.73 -1.16
N HIS A 95 -0.78 -11.91 -1.96
CA HIS A 95 0.60 -11.89 -1.47
C HIS A 95 1.45 -10.82 -2.14
N HIS A 96 2.46 -10.37 -1.40
CA HIS A 96 3.36 -9.33 -1.88
C HIS A 96 4.28 -9.83 -2.99
N HIS A 97 4.62 -8.90 -3.87
CA HIS A 97 5.66 -9.01 -4.87
C HIS A 97 6.55 -7.78 -4.81
N LEU A 98 7.84 -7.96 -5.01
CA LEU A 98 8.82 -6.88 -5.16
C LEU A 98 9.36 -6.87 -6.59
N LEU A 99 9.17 -5.75 -7.27
CA LEU A 99 9.69 -5.47 -8.59
C LEU A 99 10.97 -4.64 -8.45
N ILE A 100 12.08 -5.13 -9.02
CA ILE A 100 13.38 -4.45 -9.03
C ILE A 100 13.64 -3.92 -10.43
N ASN A 101 13.75 -2.61 -10.58
CA ASN A 101 13.99 -1.93 -11.86
C ASN A 101 12.94 -2.25 -12.94
N GLN A 102 11.71 -2.57 -12.53
CA GLN A 102 10.60 -2.83 -13.44
C GLN A 102 9.48 -1.81 -13.28
N PRO A 103 8.80 -1.42 -14.38
CA PRO A 103 7.54 -0.70 -14.30
C PRO A 103 6.43 -1.62 -13.76
N LEU A 104 5.24 -1.07 -13.50
CA LEU A 104 4.08 -1.93 -13.25
C LEU A 104 3.78 -2.79 -14.50
N PRO A 105 3.19 -3.99 -14.30
CA PRO A 105 2.68 -4.77 -15.41
C PRO A 105 1.68 -3.95 -16.23
N LEU A 106 1.77 -4.02 -17.55
CA LEU A 106 0.83 -3.35 -18.45
C LEU A 106 -0.54 -4.04 -18.49
N ASP A 107 -0.57 -5.33 -18.16
CA ASP A 107 -1.76 -6.18 -18.18
C ASP A 107 -1.97 -6.81 -16.80
N PHE A 108 -2.90 -6.26 -16.02
CA PHE A 108 -3.28 -6.74 -14.69
C PHE A 108 -4.14 -8.02 -14.73
N ARG A 109 -4.33 -8.64 -15.91
CA ARG A 109 -5.07 -9.90 -16.07
C ARG A 109 -4.15 -11.09 -16.31
N LYS A 110 -2.83 -10.87 -16.36
CA LYS A 110 -1.83 -11.91 -16.56
C LYS A 110 -1.00 -12.11 -15.29
N PRO A 111 -0.50 -13.33 -15.04
CA PRO A 111 0.40 -13.58 -13.95
C PRO A 111 1.66 -12.71 -14.05
N LEU A 112 2.16 -12.27 -12.90
CA LEU A 112 3.49 -11.68 -12.83
C LEU A 112 4.54 -12.67 -13.34
N PRO A 113 5.55 -12.21 -14.10
CA PRO A 113 6.63 -13.07 -14.56
C PRO A 113 7.43 -13.65 -13.39
N PHE A 114 7.92 -14.88 -13.56
CA PHE A 114 8.88 -15.48 -12.65
C PHE A 114 10.30 -15.24 -13.17
N THR A 115 10.89 -14.10 -12.80
CA THR A 115 12.28 -13.75 -13.10
C THR A 115 12.97 -13.22 -11.86
N GLU A 116 14.29 -13.03 -11.90
CA GLU A 116 15.05 -12.46 -10.78
C GLU A 116 14.63 -11.02 -10.42
N GLN A 117 13.94 -10.31 -11.33
CA GLN A 117 13.46 -8.94 -11.09
C GLN A 117 12.08 -8.90 -10.42
N TYR A 118 11.40 -10.05 -10.31
CA TYR A 118 10.10 -10.21 -9.64
C TYR A 118 10.27 -11.18 -8.48
N ILE A 119 10.42 -10.65 -7.27
CA ILE A 119 10.53 -11.47 -6.07
C ILE A 119 9.13 -11.73 -5.52
N HIS A 120 8.81 -13.00 -5.28
CA HIS A 120 7.49 -13.47 -4.85
C HIS A 120 7.49 -13.81 -3.35
N PHE A 121 6.57 -13.24 -2.58
CA PHE A 121 6.42 -13.50 -1.15
C PHE A 121 5.20 -14.38 -0.85
N GLY A 122 5.15 -15.55 -1.47
CA GLY A 122 4.00 -16.45 -1.47
C GLY A 122 3.67 -17.12 -0.13
N LYS A 123 4.43 -16.91 0.95
CA LYS A 123 4.11 -17.45 2.28
C LYS A 123 3.39 -16.44 3.17
N GLY A 124 3.28 -15.18 2.76
CA GLY A 124 2.74 -14.11 3.60
C GLY A 124 3.82 -13.31 4.33
N GLN A 125 5.02 -13.22 3.77
CA GLN A 125 6.11 -12.43 4.35
C GLN A 125 5.81 -10.93 4.26
N MET A 126 6.34 -10.17 5.22
CA MET A 126 6.27 -8.70 5.25
C MET A 126 7.63 -8.03 5.08
N GLU A 127 8.70 -8.80 4.90
CA GLU A 127 10.04 -8.26 4.72
C GLU A 127 10.91 -9.17 3.87
N THR A 128 11.96 -8.58 3.32
CA THR A 128 13.03 -9.32 2.64
C THR A 128 14.37 -8.62 2.86
N VAL A 129 15.45 -9.38 2.76
CA VAL A 129 16.78 -8.80 2.57
C VAL A 129 16.97 -8.53 1.08
N VAL A 130 17.46 -7.33 0.76
CA VAL A 130 17.83 -6.89 -0.58
C VAL A 130 19.34 -6.77 -0.63
N ASP A 131 19.98 -7.56 -1.50
CA ASP A 131 21.43 -7.60 -1.68
C ASP A 131 21.78 -7.27 -3.13
N LEU A 132 21.91 -5.97 -3.41
CA LEU A 132 22.17 -5.44 -4.76
C LEU A 132 23.57 -4.84 -4.84
N PRO A 133 24.28 -4.93 -5.96
CA PRO A 133 25.56 -4.25 -6.14
C PRO A 133 25.39 -2.72 -6.13
N PRO A 134 26.48 -1.93 -5.97
CA PRO A 134 26.41 -0.47 -6.04
C PRO A 134 25.78 0.01 -7.35
N GLY A 135 24.89 0.99 -7.27
CA GLY A 135 24.14 1.49 -8.43
C GLY A 135 22.83 2.18 -8.06
N SER A 136 22.11 2.65 -9.08
CA SER A 136 20.79 3.27 -8.94
C SER A 136 19.69 2.27 -9.21
N TYR A 137 18.68 2.25 -8.35
CA TYR A 137 17.60 1.27 -8.40
C TYR A 137 16.23 1.91 -8.18
N THR A 138 15.21 1.20 -8.64
CA THR A 138 13.80 1.45 -8.30
C THR A 138 13.18 0.18 -7.76
N LEU A 139 12.49 0.27 -6.61
CA LEU A 139 11.63 -0.78 -6.09
C LEU A 139 10.15 -0.42 -6.25
N ARG A 140 9.32 -1.43 -6.51
CA ARG A 140 7.86 -1.32 -6.38
C ARG A 140 7.29 -2.56 -5.70
N LEU A 141 6.32 -2.37 -4.82
CA LEU A 141 5.51 -3.46 -4.31
C LEU A 141 4.25 -3.61 -5.15
N VAL A 142 3.82 -4.85 -5.37
CA VAL A 142 2.54 -5.20 -6.01
C VAL A 142 1.89 -6.31 -5.21
N LEU A 143 0.60 -6.18 -4.93
CA LEU A 143 -0.22 -7.27 -4.40
C LEU A 143 -0.81 -8.07 -5.57
N ALA A 144 -0.76 -9.39 -5.49
CA ALA A 144 -1.40 -10.25 -6.49
C ALA A 144 -2.17 -11.39 -5.81
N ASP A 145 -3.12 -11.98 -6.53
CA ASP A 145 -3.97 -13.07 -6.08
C ASP A 145 -3.24 -14.44 -6.04
N GLN A 146 -3.98 -15.51 -5.73
CA GLN A 146 -3.46 -16.88 -5.69
C GLN A 146 -2.74 -17.33 -6.96
N GLY A 147 -3.12 -16.80 -8.12
CA GLY A 147 -2.58 -17.08 -9.44
C GLY A 147 -1.52 -16.09 -9.90
N HIS A 148 -1.02 -15.24 -8.99
CA HIS A 148 -0.10 -14.15 -9.28
C HIS A 148 -0.67 -13.09 -10.22
N ILE A 149 -2.01 -13.00 -10.33
CA ILE A 149 -2.69 -11.95 -11.10
C ILE A 149 -2.71 -10.68 -10.25
N PRO A 150 -2.08 -9.58 -10.70
CA PRO A 150 -1.99 -8.35 -9.92
C PRO A 150 -3.36 -7.76 -9.59
N PHE A 151 -3.55 -7.40 -8.32
CA PHE A 151 -4.55 -6.40 -7.98
C PHE A 151 -4.05 -5.00 -8.35
N PHE A 152 -4.95 -4.04 -8.48
CA PHE A 152 -4.59 -2.61 -8.62
C PHE A 152 -4.16 -2.00 -7.28
N VAL A 153 -3.28 -2.70 -6.56
CA VAL A 153 -2.78 -2.38 -5.22
C VAL A 153 -1.26 -2.48 -5.27
N TYR A 154 -0.60 -1.33 -5.28
CA TYR A 154 0.84 -1.24 -5.49
C TYR A 154 1.41 -0.02 -4.80
N SER A 155 2.74 0.01 -4.63
CA SER A 155 3.43 1.18 -4.10
C SER A 155 3.71 2.22 -5.19
N LYS A 156 3.95 3.46 -4.73
CA LYS A 156 4.73 4.43 -5.51
C LYS A 156 6.11 3.84 -5.83
N PRO A 157 6.74 4.22 -6.95
CA PRO A 157 8.12 3.85 -7.20
C PRO A 157 9.03 4.44 -6.11
N LEU A 158 9.86 3.59 -5.52
CA LEU A 158 10.88 3.95 -4.56
C LEU A 158 12.24 3.95 -5.26
N ARG A 159 12.80 5.12 -5.51
CA ARG A 159 14.13 5.31 -6.08
C ARG A 159 15.16 5.38 -4.97
N PHE A 160 16.30 4.74 -5.15
CA PHE A 160 17.39 4.78 -4.18
C PHE A 160 18.72 4.44 -4.86
N MET A 161 19.82 4.77 -4.19
CA MET A 161 21.17 4.41 -4.59
C MET A 161 21.74 3.40 -3.59
N VAL A 162 22.39 2.35 -4.09
CA VAL A 162 23.29 1.53 -3.29
C VAL A 162 24.69 2.11 -3.43
N SER A 163 25.28 2.62 -2.33
CA SER A 163 26.64 3.17 -2.33
C SER A 163 27.70 2.06 -2.26
N LYS A 164 27.40 0.97 -1.56
CA LYS A 164 28.33 -0.13 -1.28
C LYS A 164 27.59 -1.44 -1.07
N GLN A 165 28.17 -2.55 -1.54
CA GLN A 165 27.73 -3.90 -1.22
C GLN A 165 28.71 -4.58 -0.25
N ASN A 166 28.24 -4.90 0.95
CA ASN A 166 28.99 -5.53 2.02
C ASN A 166 28.93 -7.06 1.89
N LYS A 167 29.74 -7.63 0.99
CA LYS A 167 29.76 -9.06 0.64
C LYS A 167 30.02 -10.05 1.80
N GLY A 168 30.46 -9.57 2.96
CA GLY A 168 30.69 -10.40 4.16
C GLY A 168 29.49 -10.50 5.10
N VAL A 169 28.37 -9.83 4.81
CA VAL A 169 27.18 -9.82 5.67
C VAL A 169 26.21 -10.90 5.20
N ALA A 170 25.92 -11.88 6.07
CA ALA A 170 24.94 -12.91 5.76
C ALA A 170 23.51 -12.35 5.86
N PRO A 171 22.61 -12.57 4.88
CA PRO A 171 21.24 -12.05 4.93
C PRO A 171 20.49 -12.40 6.23
N ALA A 172 20.65 -13.64 6.72
CA ALA A 172 20.01 -14.09 7.96
C ALA A 172 20.41 -13.26 9.19
N SER A 173 21.60 -12.65 9.22
CA SER A 173 22.03 -11.81 10.35
C SER A 173 21.29 -10.48 10.43
N LEU A 174 20.60 -10.06 9.36
CA LEU A 174 19.87 -8.78 9.32
C LEU A 174 18.43 -8.87 9.84
N LEU A 175 17.80 -10.05 9.77
CA LEU A 175 16.40 -10.22 10.16
C LEU A 175 16.24 -10.39 11.67
N GLY A 176 17.26 -10.95 12.34
CA GLY A 176 17.25 -11.22 13.77
C GLY A 176 16.27 -12.32 14.15
N THR A 177 15.85 -12.35 15.42
CA THR A 177 14.85 -13.31 15.91
C THR A 177 13.43 -12.91 15.47
N PRO A 178 12.53 -13.88 15.24
CA PRO A 178 11.13 -13.61 14.94
C PRO A 178 10.47 -12.71 15.99
N ARG A 179 9.72 -11.71 15.56
CA ARG A 179 9.04 -10.72 16.42
C ARG A 179 7.93 -10.01 15.67
N ILE A 180 7.05 -9.37 16.44
CA ILE A 180 6.11 -8.38 15.91
C ILE A 180 6.38 -7.00 16.50
N GLU A 181 6.06 -5.97 15.72
CA GLU A 181 6.27 -4.56 16.07
C GLU A 181 5.03 -3.75 15.75
N MET A 182 4.73 -2.76 16.61
CA MET A 182 3.78 -1.69 16.31
C MET A 182 4.59 -0.49 15.85
N LEU A 183 4.50 -0.16 14.56
CA LEU A 183 5.27 0.93 13.92
C LEU A 183 4.61 2.29 14.12
N SER A 184 3.29 2.31 14.30
CA SER A 184 2.49 3.50 14.60
C SER A 184 1.30 3.09 15.47
N PRO A 185 0.90 3.91 16.46
CA PRO A 185 1.51 5.20 16.84
C PRO A 185 2.84 5.03 17.58
N ALA A 186 3.58 6.12 17.75
CA ALA A 186 4.78 6.15 18.59
C ALA A 186 4.40 6.12 20.08
N ASP A 187 5.28 5.59 20.94
CA ASP A 187 5.05 5.59 22.39
C ASP A 187 5.00 7.01 22.97
N LYS A 188 4.09 7.21 23.92
CA LYS A 188 3.80 8.48 24.62
C LYS A 188 3.47 9.64 23.68
N SER A 189 2.82 9.35 22.55
CA SER A 189 2.44 10.37 21.56
C SER A 189 0.98 10.82 21.71
N ALA A 190 0.68 12.04 21.25
CA ALA A 190 -0.68 12.51 21.04
C ALA A 190 -1.11 12.23 19.60
N GLN A 191 -2.27 11.61 19.41
CA GLN A 191 -2.77 11.12 18.12
C GLN A 191 -4.07 11.84 17.75
N VAL A 192 -4.12 12.41 16.55
CA VAL A 192 -5.33 13.04 16.02
C VAL A 192 -6.12 12.00 15.22
N PRO A 193 -7.41 11.75 15.55
CA PRO A 193 -8.25 10.85 14.77
C PRO A 193 -8.56 11.38 13.36
N PRO A 194 -8.72 10.48 12.36
CA PRO A 194 -8.45 9.05 12.47
C PRO A 194 -6.94 8.78 12.56
N LEU A 195 -6.52 7.94 13.52
CA LEU A 195 -5.13 7.56 13.68
C LEU A 195 -4.81 6.25 12.97
N ARG A 196 -3.61 6.15 12.41
CA ARG A 196 -3.11 4.96 11.71
C ARG A 196 -2.40 4.03 12.69
N ILE A 197 -2.85 2.78 12.76
CA ILE A 197 -2.11 1.69 13.40
C ILE A 197 -1.38 0.92 12.29
N GLN A 198 -0.06 0.82 12.39
CA GLN A 198 0.75 0.02 11.47
C GLN A 198 1.48 -1.06 12.25
N LEU A 199 1.37 -2.30 11.77
CA LEU A 199 1.96 -3.47 12.40
C LEU A 199 2.96 -4.12 11.45
N HIS A 200 3.93 -4.82 12.01
CA HIS A 200 4.90 -5.57 11.22
C HIS A 200 5.24 -6.89 11.88
N ALA A 201 5.41 -7.92 11.05
CA ALA A 201 5.87 -9.23 11.46
C ALA A 201 7.21 -9.56 10.80
N SER A 202 8.24 -9.72 11.62
CA SER A 202 9.56 -10.17 11.19
C SER A 202 9.70 -11.65 11.52
N GLY A 203 10.06 -12.47 10.53
CA GLY A 203 10.20 -13.92 10.69
C GLY A 203 8.89 -14.70 10.89
N TYR A 204 7.72 -14.05 10.78
CA TYR A 204 6.41 -14.72 10.76
C TYR A 204 5.72 -14.55 9.41
N ASN A 205 4.82 -15.48 9.09
CA ASN A 205 3.97 -15.44 7.91
C ASN A 205 2.59 -14.92 8.30
N VAL A 206 2.19 -13.76 7.76
CA VAL A 206 0.85 -13.21 7.96
C VAL A 206 -0.10 -13.83 6.96
N ALA A 207 -1.28 -14.23 7.42
CA ALA A 207 -2.32 -14.75 6.54
C ALA A 207 -3.71 -14.46 7.10
N HIS A 208 -4.67 -14.28 6.20
CA HIS A 208 -6.08 -14.39 6.49
C HIS A 208 -6.36 -15.70 7.23
N ALA A 209 -7.19 -15.67 8.27
CA ALA A 209 -7.41 -16.78 9.19
C ALA A 209 -8.32 -17.88 8.62
N ALA A 210 -9.30 -17.52 7.77
CA ALA A 210 -10.27 -18.45 7.19
C ALA A 210 -9.69 -19.75 6.58
N PRO A 211 -8.56 -19.74 5.83
CA PRO A 211 -7.99 -20.98 5.28
C PRO A 211 -7.25 -21.86 6.31
N LYS A 212 -7.08 -21.40 7.57
CA LYS A 212 -6.44 -22.15 8.68
C LYS A 212 -5.09 -22.77 8.35
N LEU A 213 -4.23 -22.01 7.68
CA LEU A 213 -2.93 -22.50 7.22
C LEU A 213 -1.96 -22.63 8.40
N ALA A 214 -1.26 -23.77 8.45
CA ALA A 214 -0.19 -24.00 9.41
C ALA A 214 0.95 -22.98 9.23
N GLU A 215 1.70 -22.70 10.31
CA GLU A 215 2.83 -21.76 10.30
C GLU A 215 2.47 -20.33 9.82
N THR A 216 1.19 -19.96 9.93
CA THR A 216 0.70 -18.61 9.65
C THR A 216 -0.04 -18.05 10.86
N GLY A 217 -0.14 -16.72 10.92
CA GLY A 217 -0.96 -16.04 11.90
C GLY A 217 -1.51 -14.72 11.40
N HIS A 218 -2.33 -14.10 12.24
CA HIS A 218 -2.86 -12.76 12.02
C HIS A 218 -2.59 -11.89 13.25
N PHE A 219 -2.71 -10.58 13.07
CA PHE A 219 -2.58 -9.66 14.19
C PHE A 219 -3.91 -9.57 14.96
N ARG A 220 -3.80 -9.40 16.28
CA ARG A 220 -4.88 -8.91 17.13
C ARG A 220 -4.43 -7.66 17.86
N LEU A 221 -5.20 -6.60 17.78
CA LEU A 221 -4.95 -5.38 18.54
C LEU A 221 -5.71 -5.42 19.87
N VAL A 222 -5.01 -5.11 20.96
CA VAL A 222 -5.58 -4.94 22.30
C VAL A 222 -5.42 -3.47 22.70
N LEU A 223 -6.54 -2.80 22.96
CA LEU A 223 -6.61 -1.39 23.35
C LEU A 223 -7.19 -1.26 24.76
N GLU A 224 -6.40 -0.74 25.68
CA GLU A 224 -6.79 -0.56 27.08
C GLU A 224 -6.96 0.93 27.38
N ARG A 225 -7.99 1.24 28.18
CA ARG A 225 -8.21 2.59 28.74
C ARG A 225 -8.39 2.49 30.26
N PRO A 226 -7.94 3.47 31.04
CA PRO A 226 -8.11 3.46 32.49
C PRO A 226 -9.57 3.26 32.91
N GLY A 227 -9.81 2.25 33.75
CA GLY A 227 -11.14 1.94 34.28
C GLY A 227 -12.15 1.39 33.27
N GLN A 228 -11.72 0.97 32.07
CA GLN A 228 -12.58 0.40 31.03
C GLN A 228 -12.14 -1.02 30.70
N LYS A 229 -13.07 -1.83 30.17
CA LYS A 229 -12.72 -3.11 29.56
C LYS A 229 -11.83 -2.87 28.33
N ALA A 230 -10.84 -3.75 28.13
CA ALA A 230 -10.02 -3.74 26.92
C ALA A 230 -10.90 -3.98 25.67
N GLU A 231 -10.64 -3.22 24.62
CA GLU A 231 -11.21 -3.46 23.30
C GLU A 231 -10.26 -4.37 22.53
N LEU A 232 -10.83 -5.37 21.86
CA LEU A 232 -10.11 -6.30 21.00
C LEU A 232 -10.54 -6.07 19.57
N ILE A 233 -9.57 -5.97 18.67
CA ILE A 233 -9.81 -5.87 17.23
C ILE A 233 -9.02 -6.98 16.56
N GLU A 234 -9.73 -7.94 15.97
CA GLU A 234 -9.12 -9.00 15.17
C GLU A 234 -8.79 -8.44 13.78
N LEU A 235 -7.55 -8.66 13.32
CA LEU A 235 -7.13 -8.39 11.95
C LEU A 235 -7.00 -9.74 11.22
N ASP A 236 -8.01 -10.59 11.39
CA ASP A 236 -8.11 -11.97 10.91
C ASP A 236 -8.31 -12.05 9.38
N GLY A 237 -8.51 -10.93 8.70
CA GLY A 237 -8.38 -10.81 7.25
C GLY A 237 -6.93 -10.79 6.77
N GLY A 238 -5.94 -10.85 7.66
CA GLY A 238 -4.52 -10.75 7.33
C GLY A 238 -4.07 -9.29 7.12
N GLN A 239 -4.81 -8.32 7.68
CA GLN A 239 -4.47 -6.91 7.57
C GLN A 239 -3.22 -6.58 8.38
N THR A 240 -2.40 -5.67 7.86
CA THR A 240 -1.18 -5.17 8.52
C THR A 240 -1.33 -3.72 9.00
N GLU A 241 -2.48 -3.12 8.72
CA GLU A 241 -2.84 -1.74 9.02
C GLU A 241 -4.32 -1.63 9.31
N LEU A 242 -4.67 -0.69 10.19
CA LEU A 242 -6.03 -0.19 10.35
C LEU A 242 -6.03 1.29 10.72
N TRP A 243 -7.15 1.95 10.46
CA TRP A 243 -7.39 3.33 10.87
C TRP A 243 -8.49 3.35 11.92
N LEU A 244 -8.25 4.11 12.98
CA LEU A 244 -9.13 4.17 14.14
C LEU A 244 -9.61 5.59 14.40
N HIS A 245 -10.89 5.72 14.72
CA HIS A 245 -11.50 6.92 15.28
C HIS A 245 -12.06 6.61 16.68
N PRO A 246 -11.20 6.37 17.68
CA PRO A 246 -11.64 6.06 19.02
C PRO A 246 -12.02 7.36 19.78
N PRO A 247 -12.76 7.27 20.90
CA PRO A 247 -13.07 8.41 21.74
C PRO A 247 -11.82 9.11 22.28
N LYS A 248 -11.96 10.39 22.66
CA LYS A 248 -10.96 11.10 23.46
C LYS A 248 -10.56 10.30 24.71
N GLY A 249 -9.27 10.25 25.02
CA GLY A 249 -8.78 9.55 26.20
C GLY A 249 -7.31 9.14 26.14
N SER A 250 -6.85 8.49 27.20
CA SER A 250 -5.53 7.86 27.24
C SER A 250 -5.65 6.36 26.96
N TYR A 251 -4.74 5.84 26.16
CA TYR A 251 -4.73 4.47 25.67
C TYR A 251 -3.39 3.80 25.96
N THR A 252 -3.45 2.51 26.26
CA THR A 252 -2.31 1.60 26.11
C THR A 252 -2.68 0.57 25.06
N ALA A 253 -1.90 0.49 23.99
CA ALA A 253 -2.10 -0.47 22.91
C ALA A 253 -0.99 -1.51 22.87
N ARG A 254 -1.32 -2.73 22.52
CA ARG A 254 -0.36 -3.78 22.18
C ARG A 254 -0.94 -4.64 21.07
N ALA A 255 -0.09 -5.19 20.22
CA ALA A 255 -0.49 -6.18 19.25
C ALA A 255 -0.06 -7.57 19.72
N GLU A 256 -0.88 -8.57 19.38
CA GLU A 256 -0.60 -9.99 19.50
C GLU A 256 -0.53 -10.60 18.10
N PHE A 257 0.26 -11.66 17.95
CA PHE A 257 0.27 -12.49 16.75
C PHE A 257 -0.36 -13.83 17.07
N VAL A 258 -1.49 -14.15 16.44
CA VAL A 258 -2.33 -15.31 16.76
C VAL A 258 -2.17 -16.36 15.68
N ASN A 259 -1.89 -17.60 16.06
CA ASN A 259 -1.76 -18.73 15.14
C ASN A 259 -3.09 -19.05 14.47
N ASN A 260 -3.11 -19.19 13.15
CA ASN A 260 -4.34 -19.46 12.38
C ASN A 260 -4.83 -20.91 12.49
N GLY A 261 -3.98 -21.85 12.88
CA GLY A 261 -4.32 -23.26 13.04
C GLY A 261 -4.96 -23.57 14.39
N ASP A 262 -4.37 -23.07 15.48
CA ASP A 262 -4.79 -23.41 16.86
C ASP A 262 -5.28 -22.23 17.71
N GLY A 263 -5.21 -21.00 17.20
CA GLY A 263 -5.68 -19.78 17.88
C GLY A 263 -4.79 -19.31 19.03
N ARG A 264 -3.63 -19.92 19.27
CA ARG A 264 -2.72 -19.50 20.35
C ARG A 264 -1.96 -18.24 19.97
N THR A 265 -1.72 -17.38 20.96
CA THR A 265 -0.83 -16.24 20.80
C THR A 265 0.62 -16.72 20.71
N MET A 266 1.29 -16.41 19.59
CA MET A 266 2.69 -16.77 19.32
C MET A 266 3.67 -15.66 19.71
N ALA A 267 3.25 -14.40 19.59
CA ALA A 267 4.08 -13.24 19.90
C ALA A 267 3.24 -12.04 20.39
N GLY A 268 3.88 -11.10 21.07
CA GLY A 268 3.27 -9.86 21.53
C GLY A 268 4.24 -8.68 21.41
N THR A 269 3.73 -7.49 21.11
CA THR A 269 4.52 -6.26 21.17
C THR A 269 4.68 -5.79 22.62
N LYS A 270 5.68 -4.94 22.87
CA LYS A 270 5.64 -4.08 24.06
C LYS A 270 4.40 -3.17 23.99
N PRO A 271 3.81 -2.79 25.13
CA PRO A 271 2.75 -1.80 25.16
C PRO A 271 3.24 -0.43 24.66
N VAL A 272 2.36 0.28 23.95
CA VAL A 272 2.54 1.63 23.42
C VAL A 272 1.48 2.52 24.04
N ALA A 273 1.89 3.53 24.79
CA ALA A 273 0.98 4.52 25.35
C ALA A 273 0.71 5.64 24.34
N PHE A 274 -0.52 6.11 24.23
CA PHE A 274 -0.84 7.32 23.47
C PHE A 274 -2.09 8.01 24.00
N SER A 275 -2.29 9.27 23.65
CA SER A 275 -3.50 10.01 23.95
C SER A 275 -4.23 10.42 22.68
N VAL A 276 -5.55 10.54 22.78
CA VAL A 276 -6.41 11.16 21.77
C VAL A 276 -6.99 12.42 22.43
N PRO A 277 -6.66 13.62 21.93
CA PRO A 277 -7.03 14.88 22.57
C PRO A 277 -8.51 15.25 22.43
#